data_AF-A0A542EVN9-F1
#
_entry.id   AF-A0A542EVN9-F1
#
_cell.length_a   1.000
_cell.length_b   1.000
_cell.length_c   1.000
_cell.angle_alpha   90.00
_cell.angle_beta   90.00
_cell.angle_gamma   90.00
#
_symmetry.space_group_name_H-M   'P 1'
#
loop_
_entity.id
_entity.type
_entity.pdbx_description
1 polymer ?
#
loop_
_entity_poly.entity_id
_entity_poly.type
_entity_poly.pdbx_seq_one_letter_code
_entity_poly.pdbx_strand_id
1 'polypeptide(L)'
;MFGLVNMLSNRGYLSGDEERFRRTTNAWYDATYINPSTVDPSIYADNPDAASWFKPTAHHLFEPIPGYLEILAAHNVPCRRYTSPSPGRVLYEDPHQLVVVPADQGDPVTTMLWLRPRT
;
A
#
# COMPACT_ATOMS: atom_id res chain seq x y z
N MET A 1 -1.15 -1.83 -2.30
CA MET A 1 -2.41 -2.59 -2.40
C MET A 1 -3.53 -1.73 -2.99
N PHE A 2 -4.04 -0.73 -2.27
CA PHE A 2 -5.10 0.19 -2.76
C PHE A 2 -4.79 0.78 -4.13
N GLY A 3 -3.60 1.37 -4.30
CA GLY A 3 -3.17 1.93 -5.59
C GLY A 3 -3.13 0.91 -6.73
N LEU A 4 -2.79 -0.36 -6.44
CA LEU A 4 -2.75 -1.42 -7.45
C LEU A 4 -4.17 -1.80 -7.90
N VAL A 5 -5.10 -1.97 -6.98
CA VAL A 5 -6.51 -2.26 -7.31
C VAL A 5 -7.18 -1.08 -7.99
N ASN A 6 -6.89 0.16 -7.57
CA ASN A 6 -7.35 1.35 -8.27
C ASN A 6 -6.78 1.44 -9.70
N MET A 7 -5.52 1.02 -9.92
CA MET A 7 -4.94 0.96 -11.26
C MET A 7 -5.64 -0.09 -12.15
N LEU A 8 -5.97 -1.27 -11.61
CA LEU A 8 -6.76 -2.27 -12.32
C LEU A 8 -8.15 -1.74 -12.68
N SER A 9 -8.82 -1.05 -11.76
CA SER A 9 -10.12 -0.40 -11.97
C SER A 9 -10.04 0.65 -13.08
N ASN A 10 -9.06 1.56 -13.01
CA ASN A 10 -8.85 2.61 -14.00
C ASN A 10 -8.57 2.06 -15.41
N ARG A 11 -8.04 0.83 -15.51
CA ARG A 11 -7.81 0.12 -16.78
C ARG A 11 -8.98 -0.77 -17.21
N GLY A 12 -10.06 -0.83 -16.43
CA GLY A 12 -11.25 -1.62 -16.74
C GLY A 12 -11.08 -3.12 -16.56
N TYR A 13 -10.10 -3.57 -15.77
CA TYR A 13 -9.84 -5.01 -15.57
C TYR A 13 -10.71 -5.65 -14.48
N LEU A 14 -11.25 -4.86 -13.56
CA LEU A 14 -12.08 -5.40 -12.48
C LEU A 14 -13.45 -5.84 -13.00
N SER A 15 -13.91 -7.00 -12.52
CA SER A 15 -15.29 -7.44 -12.66
C SER A 15 -16.26 -6.54 -11.88
N GLY A 16 -17.56 -6.69 -12.12
CA GLY A 16 -18.59 -5.88 -11.45
C GLY A 16 -18.57 -6.00 -9.92
N ASP A 17 -18.33 -7.20 -9.39
CA ASP A 17 -18.29 -7.43 -7.94
C ASP A 17 -16.99 -6.92 -7.31
N GLU A 18 -15.85 -7.09 -8.00
CA GLU A 18 -14.56 -6.53 -7.55
C GLU A 18 -14.61 -5.01 -7.51
N GLU A 19 -15.23 -4.39 -8.51
CA GLU A 19 -15.40 -2.94 -8.56
C GLU A 19 -16.40 -2.46 -7.49
N ARG A 20 -17.46 -3.22 -7.19
CA ARG A 20 -18.36 -2.94 -6.06
C ARG A 20 -17.59 -3.00 -4.75
N PHE A 21 -16.81 -4.05 -4.51
CA PHE A 21 -15.97 -4.19 -3.33
C PHE A 21 -15.01 -3.01 -3.19
N ARG A 22 -14.25 -2.69 -4.24
CA ARG A 22 -13.29 -1.57 -4.25
C ARG A 22 -13.97 -0.25 -3.88
N ARG A 23 -15.12 0.06 -4.50
CA ARG A 23 -15.84 1.33 -4.24
C ARG A 23 -16.37 1.41 -2.82
N THR A 24 -17.08 0.39 -2.36
CA THR A 24 -17.66 0.37 -1.01
C THR A 24 -16.57 0.45 0.06
N THR A 25 -15.52 -0.35 -0.09
CA THR A 25 -14.43 -0.39 0.89
C THR A 25 -13.60 0.89 0.86
N ASN A 26 -13.22 1.41 -0.32
CA ASN A 26 -12.49 2.69 -0.39
C ASN A 26 -13.31 3.83 0.23
N ALA A 27 -14.61 3.92 -0.07
CA ALA A 27 -15.47 4.95 0.52
C ALA A 27 -15.54 4.85 2.05
N TRP A 28 -15.53 3.63 2.60
CA TRP A 28 -15.42 3.43 4.05
C TRP A 28 -14.07 3.93 4.60
N TYR A 29 -12.94 3.65 3.94
CA TYR A 29 -11.64 4.19 4.35
C TYR A 29 -11.63 5.72 4.31
N ASP A 30 -12.09 6.32 3.21
CA ASP A 30 -12.13 7.78 3.01
C ASP A 30 -13.01 8.48 4.07
N ALA A 31 -14.09 7.83 4.51
CA ALA A 31 -14.98 8.37 5.53
C ALA A 31 -14.46 8.17 6.97
N THR A 32 -13.64 7.15 7.19
CA THR A 32 -13.23 6.73 8.55
C THR A 32 -11.85 7.27 8.93
N TYR A 33 -10.96 7.48 7.96
CA TYR A 33 -9.57 7.81 8.23
C TYR A 33 -9.12 9.09 7.56
N ILE A 34 -8.20 9.77 8.23
CA ILE A 34 -7.60 11.00 7.73
C ILE A 34 -6.77 10.65 6.48
N ASN A 35 -7.04 11.37 5.40
CA ASN A 35 -6.18 11.36 4.22
C ASN A 35 -5.01 12.33 4.45
N PRO A 36 -3.75 11.85 4.54
CA PRO A 36 -2.61 12.71 4.81
C PRO A 36 -2.46 13.85 3.80
N SER A 37 -2.82 13.62 2.53
CA SER A 37 -2.76 14.64 1.48
C SER A 37 -3.74 15.81 1.68
N THR A 38 -4.77 15.63 2.51
CA THR A 38 -5.71 16.71 2.87
C THR A 38 -5.22 17.53 4.05
N VAL A 39 -4.36 16.96 4.89
CA VAL A 39 -3.69 17.65 5.99
C VAL A 39 -2.54 18.49 5.45
N ASP A 40 -1.68 17.86 4.64
CA ASP A 40 -0.54 18.52 3.99
C ASP A 40 -0.26 17.86 2.63
N PRO A 41 -0.59 18.53 1.51
CA PRO A 41 -0.31 18.02 0.17
C PRO A 41 1.18 17.77 -0.13
N SER A 42 2.10 18.46 0.57
CA SER A 42 3.54 18.32 0.37
C SER A 42 4.08 16.95 0.79
N ILE A 43 3.35 16.22 1.66
CA ILE A 43 3.72 14.89 2.16
C ILE A 43 4.09 13.96 1.00
N TYR A 44 3.26 13.90 -0.05
CA TYR A 44 3.53 13.06 -1.21
C TYR A 44 4.11 13.85 -2.40
N ALA A 45 3.81 15.15 -2.52
CA ALA A 45 4.33 15.96 -3.63
C ALA A 45 5.86 16.12 -3.58
N ASP A 46 6.41 16.30 -2.36
CA ASP A 46 7.85 16.52 -2.16
C ASP A 46 8.62 15.24 -1.82
N ASN A 47 7.91 14.14 -1.57
CA ASN A 47 8.51 12.86 -1.16
C ASN A 47 7.97 11.71 -2.05
N PRO A 48 8.52 11.51 -3.26
CA PRO A 48 8.01 10.51 -4.21
C PRO A 48 8.11 9.07 -3.71
N ASP A 49 9.05 8.80 -2.81
CA ASP A 49 9.25 7.48 -2.20
C ASP A 49 8.44 7.30 -0.91
N ALA A 50 7.60 8.28 -0.53
CA ALA A 50 6.78 8.19 0.67
C ALA A 50 5.79 7.02 0.57
N ALA A 51 5.75 6.20 1.61
CA ALA A 51 4.85 5.06 1.73
C ALA A 51 4.03 5.17 3.01
N SER A 52 2.73 4.88 2.90
CA SER A 52 1.85 4.73 4.06
C SER A 52 1.99 3.33 4.67
N TRP A 53 2.06 3.30 5.98
CA TRP A 53 2.14 2.11 6.83
C TRP A 53 1.02 2.15 7.86
N PHE A 54 0.42 1.00 8.13
CA PHE A 54 -0.53 0.86 9.22
C PHE A 54 0.18 0.51 10.52
N LYS A 55 -0.29 1.10 11.61
CA LYS A 55 0.13 0.71 12.96
C LYS A 55 -0.42 -0.68 13.29
N PRO A 56 0.34 -1.52 14.01
CA PRO A 56 -0.10 -2.89 14.34
C PRO A 56 -1.37 -2.92 15.20
N THR A 57 -1.65 -1.84 15.94
CA THR A 57 -2.84 -1.67 16.78
C THR A 57 -4.11 -1.37 15.98
N ALA A 58 -4.00 -1.03 14.69
CA ALA A 58 -5.13 -0.65 13.86
C ALA A 58 -5.82 -1.88 13.23
N HIS A 59 -6.23 -2.85 14.06
CA HIS A 59 -6.75 -4.14 13.60
C HIS A 59 -7.93 -4.03 12.62
N HIS A 60 -8.85 -3.11 12.88
CA HIS A 60 -9.98 -2.77 12.01
C HIS A 60 -9.56 -2.33 10.58
N LEU A 61 -8.39 -1.71 10.39
CA LEU A 61 -7.84 -1.41 9.05
C LEU A 61 -7.38 -2.69 8.31
N PHE A 62 -7.20 -3.80 9.01
CA PHE A 62 -6.75 -5.05 8.39
C PHE A 62 -7.90 -5.91 7.90
N GLU A 63 -9.12 -5.71 8.41
CA GLU A 63 -10.28 -6.54 8.06
C GLU A 63 -10.59 -6.57 6.57
N PRO A 64 -10.50 -5.44 5.81
CA PRO A 64 -10.78 -5.47 4.37
C PRO A 64 -9.58 -5.95 3.52
N ILE A 65 -8.39 -6.10 4.10
CA ILE A 65 -7.17 -6.45 3.36
C ILE A 65 -7.28 -7.77 2.57
N PRO A 66 -7.84 -8.88 3.13
CA PRO A 66 -8.01 -10.12 2.39
C PRO A 66 -8.75 -9.95 1.06
N GLY A 67 -9.82 -9.15 1.01
CA GLY A 67 -10.57 -8.93 -0.23
C GLY A 67 -9.75 -8.21 -1.30
N TYR A 68 -8.91 -7.24 -0.92
CA TYR A 68 -7.97 -6.64 -1.89
C TYR A 68 -6.91 -7.63 -2.38
N LEU A 69 -6.43 -8.52 -1.50
CA LEU A 69 -5.45 -9.55 -1.88
C LEU A 69 -6.05 -10.60 -2.82
N GLU A 70 -7.32 -10.99 -2.61
CA GLU A 70 -8.06 -11.88 -3.51
C GLU A 70 -8.17 -11.29 -4.91
N ILE A 71 -8.54 -10.00 -5.02
CA ILE A 71 -8.57 -9.29 -6.30
C ILE A 71 -7.17 -9.32 -6.94
N LEU A 72 -6.14 -8.92 -6.21
CA LEU A 72 -4.78 -8.87 -6.78
C LEU A 72 -4.29 -10.24 -7.23
N ALA A 73 -4.62 -11.30 -6.49
CA ALA A 73 -4.31 -12.68 -6.88
C ALA A 73 -5.09 -13.11 -8.15
N ALA A 74 -6.38 -12.79 -8.26
CA ALA A 74 -7.19 -13.09 -9.45
C ALA A 74 -6.63 -12.44 -10.72
N HIS A 75 -5.99 -11.27 -10.58
CA HIS A 75 -5.35 -10.53 -11.66
C HIS A 75 -3.84 -10.81 -11.80
N ASN A 76 -3.32 -11.86 -11.14
CA ASN A 76 -1.90 -12.25 -11.16
C ASN A 76 -0.92 -11.12 -10.76
N VAL A 77 -1.34 -10.24 -9.87
CA VAL A 77 -0.52 -9.15 -9.33
C VAL A 77 0.14 -9.62 -8.03
N PRO A 78 1.44 -9.94 -8.02
CA PRO A 78 2.11 -10.45 -6.82
C PRO A 78 2.17 -9.37 -5.74
N CYS A 79 1.87 -9.75 -4.50
CA CYS A 79 1.93 -8.89 -3.33
C CYS A 79 2.72 -9.55 -2.21
N ARG A 80 3.50 -8.76 -1.48
CA ARG A 80 4.24 -9.19 -0.30
C ARG A 80 3.90 -8.28 0.87
N ARG A 81 3.63 -8.89 2.03
CA ARG A 81 3.45 -8.16 3.29
C ARG A 81 4.81 -7.79 3.86
N TYR A 82 4.93 -6.56 4.32
CA TYR A 82 6.08 -6.07 5.08
C TYR A 82 5.63 -5.63 6.46
N THR A 83 6.52 -5.79 7.43
CA THR A 83 6.38 -5.27 8.79
C THR A 83 7.74 -4.72 9.21
N SER A 84 7.79 -3.56 9.82
CA SER A 84 9.03 -2.98 10.34
C SER A 84 8.74 -2.19 11.62
N PRO A 85 9.56 -2.30 12.67
CA PRO A 85 9.50 -1.42 13.82
C PRO A 85 10.06 -0.01 13.52
N SER A 86 10.81 0.14 12.41
CA SER A 86 11.38 1.40 11.96
C SER A 86 11.30 1.47 10.43
N PRO A 87 10.13 1.81 9.87
CA PRO A 87 9.91 1.77 8.41
C PRO A 87 10.58 2.94 7.65
N GLY A 88 11.08 3.95 8.36
CA GLY A 88 11.78 5.09 7.76
C GLY A 88 11.64 6.39 8.55
N ARG A 89 11.96 7.52 7.91
CA ARG A 89 11.75 8.87 8.45
C ARG A 89 10.27 9.23 8.35
N VAL A 90 9.63 9.49 9.48
CA VAL A 90 8.20 9.82 9.56
C VAL A 90 7.94 11.24 9.03
N LEU A 91 7.00 11.34 8.09
CA LEU A 91 6.44 12.59 7.56
C LEU A 91 5.09 12.94 8.21
N TYR A 92 4.31 11.92 8.54
CA TYR A 92 2.98 12.04 9.12
C TYR A 92 2.69 10.85 10.03
N GLU A 93 1.98 11.10 11.12
CA GLU A 93 1.56 10.09 12.07
C GLU A 93 0.19 10.42 12.66
N ASP A 94 -0.69 9.43 12.73
CA ASP A 94 -1.96 9.48 13.46
C ASP A 94 -2.16 8.20 14.29
N PRO A 95 -3.26 8.01 15.04
CA PRO A 95 -3.48 6.81 15.84
C PRO A 95 -3.47 5.48 15.07
N HIS A 96 -3.61 5.50 13.74
CA HIS A 96 -3.81 4.32 12.91
C HIS A 96 -2.73 4.10 11.85
N GLN A 97 -2.10 5.17 11.33
CA GLN A 97 -1.14 5.08 10.24
C GLN A 97 0.08 6.02 10.41
N LEU A 98 1.09 5.73 9.61
CA LEU A 98 2.32 6.50 9.45
C LEU A 98 2.57 6.70 7.96
N VAL A 99 3.01 7.89 7.54
CA VAL A 99 3.63 8.07 6.22
C VAL A 99 5.11 8.29 6.45
N VAL A 100 5.95 7.51 5.78
CA VAL A 100 7.40 7.58 5.93
C VAL A 100 8.09 7.64 4.60
N VAL A 101 9.25 8.30 4.56
CA VAL A 101 10.25 8.06 3.51
C VAL A 101 11.14 6.94 4.01
N PRO A 102 11.32 5.83 3.25
CA PRO A 102 12.28 4.80 3.58
C PRO A 102 13.63 5.45 3.89
N ALA A 103 14.28 5.04 4.99
CA ALA A 103 15.68 5.40 5.14
C ALA A 103 16.42 4.80 3.94
N ASP A 104 17.33 5.55 3.31
CA ASP A 104 18.25 5.00 2.32
C ASP A 104 18.84 3.73 2.92
N GLN A 105 18.35 2.57 2.46
CA GLN A 105 18.94 1.32 2.84
C GLN A 105 20.28 1.30 2.13
N GLY A 106 21.33 1.71 2.85
CA GLY A 106 22.67 1.26 2.57
C GLY A 106 22.73 -0.26 2.78
N ASP A 107 22.06 -1.02 1.91
CA ASP A 107 22.46 -2.35 1.51
C ASP A 107 21.80 -2.70 0.18
N PRO A 108 22.59 -3.18 -0.79
CA PRO A 108 22.17 -3.23 -2.17
C PRO A 108 21.17 -4.37 -2.34
N VAL A 109 20.15 -4.14 -3.16
CA VAL A 109 19.44 -5.22 -3.87
C VAL A 109 20.39 -5.79 -4.95
N THR A 110 21.60 -6.19 -4.53
CA THR A 110 22.60 -6.99 -5.24
C THR A 110 22.84 -8.20 -4.34
N THR A 111 21.92 -9.17 -4.38
CA THR A 111 22.16 -10.59 -4.00
C THR A 111 20.99 -11.47 -4.42
N MET A 112 19.79 -10.92 -4.71
CA MET A 112 18.66 -11.73 -5.19
C MET A 112 18.27 -11.45 -6.65
N LEU A 113 19.20 -10.87 -7.44
CA LEU A 113 19.21 -11.07 -8.89
C LEU A 113 19.82 -12.45 -9.13
N TRP A 114 18.99 -13.49 -9.03
CA TRP A 114 19.37 -14.85 -9.38
C TRP A 114 20.01 -14.86 -10.77
N LEU A 115 21.29 -15.20 -10.81
CA LEU A 115 22.00 -15.57 -12.02
C LEU A 115 21.29 -16.78 -12.65
N ARG A 116 21.10 -16.74 -13.97
CA ARG A 116 20.58 -17.85 -14.78
C ARG A 116 21.43 -19.13 -14.60
N PRO A 117 20.85 -20.33 -14.75
CA PRO A 117 21.65 -21.56 -14.82
C PRO A 117 22.49 -21.56 -16.10
N ARG A 118 23.77 -21.93 -15.99
CA ARG A 118 24.60 -22.34 -17.12
C ARG A 118 24.93 -23.83 -16.98
N THR A 119 24.32 -24.59 -17.89
CA THR A 119 24.67 -25.91 -18.46
C THR A 119 25.24 -26.97 -17.53
#